data_AF-A0A7J5E8W6-F1
#
_entry.id   AF-A0A7J5E8W6-F1
#
_cell.length_a   1.000
_cell.length_b   1.000
_cell.length_c   1.000
_cell.angle_alpha   90.00
_cell.angle_beta   90.00
_cell.angle_gamma   90.00
#
_symmetry.space_group_name_H-M   'P 1'
#
loop_
_entity.id
_entity.type
_entity.pdbx_description
1 polymer ?
#
loop_
_entity_poly.entity_id
_entity_poly.type
_entity_poly.pdbx_seq_one_letter_code
_entity_poly.pdbx_strand_id
1 'polypeptide(L)' 'MNDKLLVSTKYIKELTKEQFESLYKFTQILNSVEYQDSLIENVLDVIIEVINAERGLFAKFNKDKNSFNIISARHIN' A
#
# COMPACT_ATOMS: atom_id res chain seq x y z
N MET A 1 12.70 -4.47 -25.48
CA MET A 1 12.21 -3.83 -24.23
C MET A 1 10.69 -4.02 -24.20
N ASN A 2 10.18 -5.18 -23.75
CA ASN A 2 8.73 -5.39 -23.56
C ASN A 2 8.34 -6.57 -22.64
N ASP A 3 9.27 -7.41 -22.18
CA ASP A 3 8.90 -8.53 -21.30
C ASP A 3 8.53 -8.13 -19.86
N LYS A 4 8.96 -6.96 -19.38
CA LYS A 4 8.66 -6.50 -18.00
C LYS A 4 7.18 -6.14 -17.76
N LEU A 5 6.41 -5.84 -18.81
CA LEU A 5 4.99 -5.47 -18.69
C LEU A 5 4.07 -6.70 -18.61
N LEU A 6 4.41 -7.78 -19.32
CA LEU A 6 3.61 -9.00 -19.38
C LEU A 6 3.58 -9.79 -18.07
N VAL A 7 4.63 -9.67 -17.26
CA VAL A 7 4.73 -10.29 -15.93
C VAL A 7 3.66 -9.71 -14.98
N SER A 8 3.23 -8.45 -15.16
CA SER A 8 2.35 -7.77 -14.19
C SER A 8 0.89 -8.24 -14.18
N THR A 9 0.33 -8.68 -15.30
CA THR A 9 -1.11 -8.99 -15.42
C THR A 9 -1.43 -10.47 -15.27
N LYS A 10 -0.44 -11.35 -15.41
CA LYS A 10 -0.63 -12.80 -15.26
C LYS A 10 -1.00 -13.17 -13.82
N TYR A 11 -0.33 -12.56 -12.84
CA TYR A 11 -0.62 -12.78 -11.42
C TYR A 11 -1.97 -12.21 -10.97
N ILE A 12 -2.49 -11.18 -11.66
CA ILE A 12 -3.84 -10.64 -11.37
C ILE A 12 -4.93 -11.68 -11.70
N LYS A 13 -4.70 -12.54 -12.70
CA LYS A 13 -5.64 -13.61 -13.07
C LYS A 13 -5.63 -14.81 -12.14
N GLU A 14 -4.64 -14.91 -11.25
CA GLU A 14 -4.42 -16.03 -10.33
C GLU A 14 -4.63 -15.63 -8.85
N LEU A 15 -5.23 -14.47 -8.59
CA LEU A 15 -5.50 -14.01 -7.24
C LEU A 15 -6.49 -14.95 -6.53
N THR A 16 -6.16 -15.32 -5.29
CA THR A 16 -7.14 -15.93 -4.40
C THR A 16 -8.24 -14.90 -4.07
N LYS A 17 -9.39 -15.39 -3.59
CA LYS A 17 -10.49 -14.53 -3.17
C LYS A 17 -10.03 -13.46 -2.16
N GLU A 18 -9.24 -13.85 -1.19
CA GLU A 18 -8.71 -12.98 -0.14
C GLU A 18 -7.77 -11.89 -0.71
N GLN A 19 -6.89 -12.27 -1.64
CA GLN A 19 -6.00 -11.32 -2.32
C GLN A 19 -6.79 -10.35 -3.19
N PHE A 20 -7.84 -10.83 -3.87
CA PHE A 20 -8.73 -9.98 -4.66
C PHE A 20 -9.51 -9.00 -3.79
N GLU A 21 -10.08 -9.45 -2.67
CA GLU A 21 -10.81 -8.58 -1.72
C GLU A 21 -9.89 -7.52 -1.12
N SER A 22 -8.65 -7.88 -0.79
CA SER A 22 -7.63 -6.95 -0.29
C SER A 22 -7.28 -5.89 -1.34
N LEU A 23 -7.08 -6.31 -2.60
CA LEU A 23 -6.81 -5.40 -3.71
C LEU A 23 -8.01 -4.48 -3.98
N TYR A 24 -9.23 -5.02 -3.91
CA TYR A 24 -10.45 -4.23 -4.08
C TYR A 24 -10.58 -3.16 -2.98
N LYS A 25 -10.42 -3.54 -1.70
CA LYS A 25 -10.40 -2.61 -0.55
C LYS A 25 -9.35 -1.51 -0.74
N PHE A 26 -8.15 -1.87 -1.19
CA PHE A 26 -7.09 -0.91 -1.52
C PHE A 26 -7.52 0.09 -2.60
N THR A 27 -8.11 -0.38 -3.70
CA THR A 27 -8.60 0.51 -4.76
C THR A 27 -9.74 1.43 -4.32
N GLN A 28 -10.63 0.97 -3.43
CA GLN A 28 -11.67 1.82 -2.86
C GLN A 28 -11.09 2.93 -1.99
N ILE A 29 -10.11 2.60 -1.15
CA ILE A 29 -9.40 3.56 -0.29
C ILE A 29 -8.74 4.64 -1.16
N LEU A 30 -7.95 4.24 -2.17
CA LEU A 30 -7.27 5.18 -3.08
C LEU A 30 -8.20 6.09 -3.88
N ASN A 31 -9.41 5.64 -4.20
CA ASN A 31 -10.38 6.42 -4.96
C ASN A 31 -11.33 7.24 -4.07
N SER A 32 -11.18 7.18 -2.74
CA SER A 32 -11.97 8.03 -1.85
C SER A 32 -11.46 9.48 -1.91
N VAL A 33 -12.26 10.35 -2.54
CA VAL A 33 -11.94 11.75 -2.86
C VAL A 33 -11.79 12.64 -1.61
N GLU A 34 -12.16 12.16 -0.43
CA GLU A 34 -12.40 13.02 0.74
C GLU A 34 -11.37 12.95 1.89
N TYR A 35 -10.41 12.01 1.87
CA TYR A 35 -9.54 11.82 3.04
C TYR A 35 -8.06 11.68 2.67
N GLN A 36 -7.45 12.74 2.12
CA GLN A 36 -6.00 12.75 1.85
C GLN A 36 -5.16 12.51 3.11
N ASP A 37 -5.60 13.00 4.27
CA ASP A 37 -4.82 12.95 5.52
C ASP A 37 -4.73 11.52 6.09
N SER A 38 -5.80 10.72 5.99
CA SER A 38 -5.83 9.34 6.51
C SER A 38 -5.64 8.27 5.44
N LEU A 39 -5.48 8.64 4.17
CA LEU A 39 -5.31 7.68 3.07
C LEU A 39 -4.09 6.78 3.27
N ILE A 40 -2.96 7.40 3.61
CA ILE A 40 -1.68 6.70 3.82
C ILE A 40 -1.81 5.75 5.02
N GLU A 41 -2.53 6.16 6.06
CA GLU A 41 -2.78 5.35 7.25
C GLU A 41 -3.63 4.11 6.94
N ASN A 42 -4.75 4.31 6.24
CA ASN A 42 -5.67 3.24 5.86
C ASN A 42 -4.99 2.23 4.91
N VAL A 43 -4.13 2.71 4.00
CA VAL A 43 -3.32 1.85 3.14
C VAL A 43 -2.30 1.05 3.95
N LEU A 44 -1.58 1.71 4.87
CA LEU A 44 -0.63 1.06 5.75
C LEU A 44 -1.30 -0.06 6.57
N ASP A 45 -2.49 0.19 7.08
CA ASP A 45 -3.24 -0.79 7.86
C ASP A 45 -3.55 -2.05 7.05
N VAL A 46 -4.06 -1.89 5.83
CA VAL A 46 -4.34 -3.02 4.93
C VAL A 46 -3.05 -3.80 4.62
N ILE A 47 -1.93 -3.11 4.39
CA ILE A 47 -0.66 -3.78 4.10
C ILE A 47 -0.19 -4.58 5.32
N ILE A 48 -0.26 -3.99 6.52
CA ILE A 48 0.13 -4.64 7.79
C ILE A 48 -0.71 -5.91 8.01
N GLU A 49 -2.03 -5.82 7.82
CA GLU A 49 -2.95 -6.96 7.88
C GLU A 49 -2.58 -8.06 6.89
N VAL A 50 -2.39 -7.71 5.60
CA VAL A 50 -2.13 -8.68 4.52
C VAL A 50 -0.82 -9.44 4.71
N ILE A 51 0.22 -8.78 5.24
CA ILE A 51 1.52 -9.43 5.48
C ILE A 51 1.65 -10.04 6.88
N ASN A 52 0.59 -9.93 7.69
CA ASN A 52 0.57 -10.33 9.11
C ASN A 52 1.76 -9.73 9.90
N ALA A 53 2.00 -8.43 9.71
CA ALA A 53 2.97 -7.67 10.50
C ALA A 53 2.30 -6.98 11.69
N GLU A 54 3.09 -6.55 12.67
CA GLU A 54 2.60 -5.76 13.81
C GLU A 54 2.65 -4.25 13.54
N ARG A 55 3.59 -3.81 12.68
CA ARG A 55 3.95 -2.40 12.49
C ARG A 55 4.31 -2.08 11.05
N GLY A 56 4.01 -0.87 10.63
CA GLY A 56 4.43 -0.33 9.33
C GLY A 56 4.67 1.17 9.39
N LEU A 57 5.57 1.69 8.56
CA LEU A 57 5.82 3.13 8.42
C LEU A 57 5.97 3.51 6.95
N PHE A 58 5.51 4.71 6.62
CA PHE A 58 5.71 5.34 5.32
C PHE A 58 6.59 6.57 5.48
N ALA A 59 7.76 6.55 4.85
CA ALA A 59 8.74 7.63 4.92
C ALA A 59 9.07 8.16 3.52
N LYS A 60 9.22 9.48 3.43
CA LYS A 60 9.66 10.18 2.23
C LYS A 60 11.11 10.63 2.41
N PHE A 61 11.97 10.25 1.48
CA PHE A 61 13.33 10.78 1.45
C PHE A 61 13.32 12.24 0.97
N ASN A 62 13.93 13.14 1.76
CA ASN A 62 14.18 14.52 1.43
C ASN A 62 15.65 14.65 0.96
N LYS A 63 15.83 14.94 -0.34
CA LYS A 63 17.16 15.08 -0.94
C LYS A 63 17.93 16.29 -0.43
N ASP A 64 17.24 17.43 -0.23
CA ASP A 64 17.86 18.68 0.20
C ASP A 64 18.46 18.57 1.60
N LYS A 65 17.78 17.81 2.46
CA LYS A 65 18.21 17.55 3.85
C LYS A 65 18.91 16.22 4.04
N ASN A 66 19.12 15.46 2.96
CA ASN A 66 19.67 14.10 2.97
C ASN A 66 19.11 13.21 4.11
N SER A 67 17.80 13.23 4.32
CA SER A 67 17.14 12.60 5.48
C SER A 67 15.78 12.02 5.13
N PHE A 68 15.28 11.10 5.96
CA PHE A 68 13.93 10.55 5.84
C PHE A 68 12.97 11.31 6.75
N ASN A 69 11.86 11.76 6.17
CA ASN A 69 10.72 12.26 6.92
C ASN A 69 9.66 11.17 6.99
N ILE A 70 9.33 10.74 8.20
CA ILE A 70 8.21 9.83 8.42
C ILE A 70 6.92 10.63 8.16
N ILE A 71 6.12 10.14 7.21
CA ILE A 71 4.82 10.74 6.86
C ILE A 71 3.72 10.07 7.67
N SER A 72 3.84 8.76 7.93
CA SER A 72 2.90 8.01 8.76
C SER A 72 3.57 6.77 9.37
N ALA A 73 3.06 6.33 10.51
CA ALA A 73 3.43 5.08 11.16
C ALA A 73 2.19 4.46 11.80
N ARG A 74 2.03 3.14 11.69
CA ARG A 74 0.87 2.39 12.16
C ARG A 74 1.31 1.15 12.95
N HIS A 75 0.49 0.78 13.91
CA HIS A 75 0.63 -0.41 14.74
C HIS A 75 -0.75 -1.03 14.89
N ILE A 76 -0.91 -2.24 14.38
CA ILE A 76 -2.16 -3.01 14.49
C ILE A 76 -1.88 -4.15 15.46
N ASN A 77 -2.66 -4.18 16.54
CA ASN A 77 -2.62 -5.19 17.60
C ASN A 77 -3.87 -6.06 17.49
#